data_AF-A0A845Z5A5-F1
#
_entry.id   AF-A0A845Z5A5-F1
#
_cell.length_a   1.000
_cell.length_b   1.000
_cell.length_c   1.000
_cell.angle_alpha   90.00
_cell.angle_beta   90.00
_cell.angle_gamma   90.00
#
_symmetry.space_group_name_H-M   'P 1'
#
loop_
_entity.id
_entity.type
_entity.pdbx_description
1 polymer ?
#
loop_
_entity_poly.entity_id
_entity_poly.type
_entity_poly.pdbx_seq_one_letter_code
_entity_poly.pdbx_strand_id
1 'polypeptide(L)'
;MNVDGDILLDRGTFQGNIHLVSARVDDTLSIVKIKQEKVTFPLYLRLLYPFIKNIKKNPITSLLQKEYQTIESHYMKIDLQFARIGRLRDDEQSWPEKNNLNLDGFIYQKLGTDDNIKVLKDAKTRLKWLRLQPEFFPQTYEQLAEVLKKEGDPDAATEILIHKERDIRPKLNRLSKFWNRFLDITIAYGYKPTKALVWSSIFISIGWNLFALGYDNCSNSISNNKCLFSPASEISPYTEETNNKTIDIDYPEFNFWLYSLDTFIPIVDLHQQTYWLPNSQKGEEIPLILFKVKAGRLLRWYLWVHIIFGWILTSLWVAGFSGLVRG
;
A
#
# COMPACT_ATOMS: atom_id res chain seq x y z
N MET A 1 -27.20 -5.95 26.43
CA MET A 1 -27.53 -7.38 26.64
C MET A 1 -26.25 -8.09 27.04
N ASN A 2 -26.27 -8.89 28.11
CA ASN A 2 -25.14 -9.74 28.49
C ASN A 2 -25.59 -11.19 28.35
N VAL A 3 -24.82 -12.01 27.64
CA VAL A 3 -25.10 -13.42 27.40
C VAL A 3 -23.83 -14.18 27.76
N ASP A 4 -23.92 -15.01 28.79
CA ASP A 4 -22.79 -15.80 29.28
C ASP A 4 -22.51 -17.03 28.39
N GLY A 5 -23.40 -17.35 27.45
CA GLY A 5 -23.28 -18.47 26.52
C GLY A 5 -23.32 -18.06 25.05
N ASP A 6 -23.88 -18.92 24.20
CA ASP A 6 -23.92 -18.72 22.75
C ASP A 6 -25.16 -17.99 22.25
N ILE A 7 -24.98 -17.20 21.18
CA ILE A 7 -26.07 -16.76 20.30
C ILE A 7 -25.90 -17.46 18.96
N LEU A 8 -26.81 -18.38 18.64
CA LEU A 8 -26.76 -19.17 17.42
C LEU A 8 -27.86 -18.72 16.44
N LEU A 9 -27.45 -18.06 15.37
CA LEU A 9 -28.29 -17.70 14.23
C LEU A 9 -27.91 -18.62 13.06
N ASP A 10 -28.28 -19.88 13.19
CA ASP A 10 -27.90 -20.94 12.26
C ASP A 10 -29.09 -21.37 11.41
N ARG A 11 -28.86 -21.51 10.09
CA ARG A 11 -29.78 -22.14 9.13
C ARG A 11 -31.20 -21.56 9.16
N GLY A 12 -31.40 -20.43 8.48
CA GLY A 12 -32.73 -19.81 8.35
C GLY A 12 -32.78 -18.72 7.28
N THR A 13 -33.99 -18.27 6.98
CA THR A 13 -34.22 -17.02 6.23
C THR A 13 -34.50 -15.91 7.21
N PHE A 14 -33.65 -14.89 7.24
CA PHE A 14 -33.82 -13.74 8.12
C PHE A 14 -34.36 -12.54 7.33
N GLN A 15 -35.41 -11.92 7.88
CA GLN A 15 -35.96 -10.64 7.43
C GLN A 15 -35.78 -9.62 8.56
N GLY A 16 -35.47 -8.37 8.21
CA GLY A 16 -35.38 -7.26 9.17
C GLY A 16 -34.02 -7.11 9.87
N ASN A 17 -34.03 -6.46 11.03
CA ASN A 17 -32.81 -5.95 11.65
C ASN A 17 -32.34 -6.81 12.85
N ILE A 18 -31.07 -7.15 12.87
CA ILE A 18 -30.37 -7.73 14.02
C ILE A 18 -29.60 -6.60 14.70
N HIS A 19 -30.04 -6.20 15.89
CA HIS A 19 -29.37 -5.18 16.70
C HIS A 19 -28.74 -5.83 17.93
N LEU A 20 -27.41 -5.96 17.93
CA LEU A 20 -26.62 -6.43 19.07
C LEU A 20 -25.72 -5.30 19.60
N VAL A 21 -26.22 -4.07 19.55
CA VAL A 21 -25.48 -2.88 19.98
C VAL A 21 -25.07 -2.98 21.44
N SER A 22 -23.77 -2.84 21.71
CA SER A 22 -23.16 -2.99 23.04
C SER A 22 -23.46 -4.35 23.71
N ALA A 23 -23.83 -5.37 22.93
CA ALA A 23 -24.03 -6.71 23.46
C ALA A 23 -22.69 -7.32 23.91
N ARG A 24 -22.74 -8.13 24.96
CA ARG A 24 -21.62 -8.95 25.42
C ARG A 24 -22.03 -10.40 25.32
N VAL A 25 -21.27 -11.17 24.57
CA VAL A 25 -21.47 -12.61 24.34
C VAL A 25 -20.16 -13.28 24.68
N ASP A 26 -20.09 -13.98 25.80
CA ASP A 26 -18.81 -14.46 26.32
C ASP A 26 -18.24 -15.62 25.49
N ASP A 27 -19.11 -16.48 24.94
CA ASP A 27 -18.70 -17.63 24.13
C ASP A 27 -18.82 -17.33 22.62
N THR A 28 -19.86 -17.81 21.93
CA THR A 28 -19.93 -17.75 20.46
C THR A 28 -21.14 -16.97 19.94
N LEU A 29 -20.91 -16.07 18.98
CA LEU A 29 -21.95 -15.62 18.04
C LEU A 29 -21.78 -16.38 16.74
N SER A 30 -22.76 -17.22 16.41
CA SER A 30 -22.83 -17.95 15.15
C SER A 30 -23.82 -17.29 14.19
N ILE A 31 -23.36 -16.95 13.00
CA ILE A 31 -24.14 -16.38 11.89
C ILE A 31 -23.82 -17.22 10.65
N VAL A 32 -24.42 -18.41 10.57
CA VAL A 32 -24.06 -19.43 9.58
C VAL A 32 -25.27 -19.92 8.81
N LYS A 33 -25.13 -20.08 7.50
CA LYS A 33 -26.17 -20.55 6.57
C LYS A 33 -27.46 -19.70 6.67
N ILE A 34 -27.31 -18.40 6.89
CA ILE A 34 -28.41 -17.46 6.82
C ILE A 34 -28.65 -17.09 5.36
N LYS A 35 -29.90 -17.20 4.91
CA LYS A 35 -30.32 -16.75 3.59
C LYS A 35 -31.00 -15.39 3.72
N GLN A 36 -30.55 -14.43 2.92
CA GLN A 36 -31.33 -13.23 2.65
C GLN A 36 -32.45 -13.52 1.67
N GLU A 37 -33.62 -12.96 1.92
CA GLU A 37 -34.69 -12.93 0.93
C GLU A 37 -34.38 -11.88 -0.14
N LYS A 38 -34.65 -12.19 -1.42
CA LYS A 38 -34.42 -11.26 -2.52
C LYS A 38 -35.48 -10.16 -2.50
N VAL A 39 -35.11 -8.99 -1.99
CA VAL A 39 -35.95 -7.80 -2.04
C VAL A 39 -35.71 -7.05 -3.35
N THR A 40 -36.75 -6.86 -4.16
CA THR A 40 -36.66 -6.17 -5.45
C THR A 40 -37.26 -4.77 -5.34
N PHE A 41 -36.43 -3.73 -5.49
CA PHE A 41 -36.93 -2.35 -5.61
C PHE A 41 -37.53 -2.11 -6.99
N PRO A 42 -38.78 -1.63 -7.08
CA PRO A 42 -39.34 -1.15 -8.35
C PRO A 42 -38.50 -0.02 -8.94
N LEU A 43 -38.34 0.00 -10.27
CA LEU A 43 -37.48 0.97 -10.97
C LEU A 43 -37.88 2.43 -10.66
N TYR A 44 -39.19 2.72 -10.61
CA TYR A 44 -39.67 4.07 -10.30
C TYR A 44 -39.24 4.52 -8.91
N LEU A 45 -39.28 3.63 -7.91
CA LEU A 45 -38.92 3.96 -6.54
C LEU A 45 -37.43 4.26 -6.43
N ARG A 46 -36.59 3.49 -7.13
CA ARG A 46 -35.14 3.69 -7.19
C ARG A 46 -34.76 5.02 -7.87
N LEU A 47 -35.49 5.41 -8.91
CA LEU A 47 -35.26 6.67 -9.65
C LEU A 47 -35.79 7.90 -8.91
N LEU A 48 -36.97 7.79 -8.29
CA LEU A 48 -37.65 8.93 -7.67
C LEU A 48 -37.16 9.22 -6.25
N TYR A 49 -36.83 8.20 -5.45
CA TYR A 49 -36.48 8.35 -4.04
C TYR A 49 -35.40 9.42 -3.75
N PRO A 50 -34.27 9.50 -4.49
CA PRO A 50 -33.23 10.51 -4.24
C PRO A 50 -33.74 11.96 -4.35
N PHE A 51 -34.73 12.20 -5.21
CA PHE A 51 -35.33 13.52 -5.40
C PHE A 51 -36.36 13.84 -4.33
N ILE A 52 -37.14 12.83 -3.91
CA ILE A 52 -38.25 13.05 -2.97
C ILE A 52 -37.86 12.96 -1.50
N LYS A 53 -36.71 12.35 -1.14
CA LYS A 53 -36.31 12.14 0.27
C LYS A 53 -36.21 13.44 1.08
N ASN A 54 -35.88 14.56 0.41
CA ASN A 54 -35.68 15.87 1.03
C ASN A 54 -36.84 16.85 0.73
N ILE A 55 -37.89 16.42 0.03
CA ILE A 55 -39.04 17.27 -0.30
C ILE A 55 -39.97 17.38 0.92
N LYS A 56 -40.54 18.56 1.14
CA LYS A 56 -41.56 18.80 2.17
C LYS A 56 -42.73 17.81 1.99
N LYS A 57 -43.14 17.15 3.07
CA LYS A 57 -44.15 16.09 3.03
C LYS A 57 -45.43 16.56 2.32
N ASN A 58 -45.76 15.90 1.21
CA ASN A 58 -47.04 15.98 0.53
C ASN A 58 -47.61 14.55 0.41
N PRO A 59 -48.87 14.36 0.01
CA PRO A 59 -49.49 13.04 -0.02
C PRO A 59 -48.76 12.00 -0.88
N ILE A 60 -48.15 12.41 -1.99
CA ILE A 60 -47.44 11.50 -2.91
C ILE A 60 -46.06 11.17 -2.35
N THR A 61 -45.32 12.17 -1.86
CA THR A 61 -43.98 11.96 -1.28
C THR A 61 -44.05 11.14 0.00
N SER A 62 -45.12 11.26 0.79
CA SER A 62 -45.34 10.42 1.98
C SER A 62 -45.64 8.97 1.62
N LEU A 63 -46.45 8.71 0.58
CA LEU A 63 -46.72 7.35 0.09
C LEU A 63 -45.46 6.69 -0.43
N LEU A 64 -44.71 7.36 -1.30
CA LEU A 64 -43.46 6.83 -1.86
C LEU A 64 -42.38 6.64 -0.79
N GLN A 65 -42.30 7.54 0.21
CA GLN A 65 -41.41 7.34 1.36
C GLN A 65 -41.84 6.14 2.19
N LYS A 66 -43.14 5.97 2.46
CA LYS A 66 -43.65 4.82 3.21
C LYS A 66 -43.39 3.51 2.48
N GLU A 67 -43.63 3.48 1.17
CA GLU A 67 -43.36 2.32 0.31
C GLU A 67 -41.86 1.99 0.29
N TYR A 68 -41.01 3.00 0.15
CA TYR A 68 -39.56 2.83 0.23
C TYR A 68 -39.12 2.26 1.57
N GLN A 69 -39.59 2.83 2.68
CA GLN A 69 -39.27 2.34 4.03
C GLN A 69 -39.79 0.91 4.26
N THR A 70 -40.96 0.57 3.71
CA THR A 70 -41.52 -0.79 3.80
C THR A 70 -40.66 -1.79 3.03
N ILE A 71 -40.17 -1.44 1.85
CA ILE A 71 -39.26 -2.32 1.09
C ILE A 71 -37.90 -2.38 1.78
N GLU A 72 -37.40 -1.24 2.28
CA GLU A 72 -36.13 -1.16 3.00
C GLU A 72 -36.12 -2.01 4.29
N SER A 73 -37.24 -2.10 5.00
CA SER A 73 -37.34 -2.91 6.22
C SER A 73 -37.25 -4.42 5.98
N HIS A 74 -37.41 -4.88 4.72
CA HIS A 74 -37.22 -6.28 4.38
C HIS A 74 -35.75 -6.64 4.16
N TYR A 75 -34.85 -5.66 4.01
CA TYR A 75 -33.42 -5.95 3.96
C TYR A 75 -32.94 -6.39 5.33
N MET A 76 -32.16 -7.48 5.33
CA MET A 76 -31.42 -7.86 6.51
C MET A 76 -30.40 -6.76 6.81
N LYS A 77 -30.49 -6.15 7.99
CA LYS A 77 -29.48 -5.21 8.52
C LYS A 77 -28.89 -5.79 9.78
N ILE A 78 -27.57 -5.75 9.91
CA ILE A 78 -26.87 -6.22 11.12
C ILE A 78 -26.11 -5.05 11.72
N ASP A 79 -26.41 -4.76 12.98
CA ASP A 79 -25.76 -3.74 13.78
C ASP A 79 -25.07 -4.36 15.00
N LEU A 80 -23.74 -4.44 14.94
CA LEU A 80 -22.87 -4.97 15.99
C LEU A 80 -22.09 -3.86 16.70
N GLN A 81 -22.57 -2.61 16.64
CA GLN A 81 -21.83 -1.48 17.17
C GLN A 81 -21.48 -1.69 18.66
N PHE A 82 -20.21 -1.54 19.03
CA PHE A 82 -19.68 -1.75 20.38
C PHE A 82 -19.93 -3.15 20.97
N ALA A 83 -20.36 -4.13 20.17
CA ALA A 83 -20.56 -5.49 20.65
C ALA A 83 -19.21 -6.17 20.97
N ARG A 84 -19.18 -7.02 21.98
CA ARG A 84 -18.01 -7.78 22.42
C ARG A 84 -18.34 -9.26 22.43
N ILE A 85 -17.57 -10.05 21.69
CA ILE A 85 -17.87 -11.46 21.47
C ILE A 85 -16.63 -12.31 21.70
N GLY A 86 -16.76 -13.47 22.32
CA GLY A 86 -15.65 -14.43 22.40
C GLY A 86 -15.23 -14.91 21.01
N ARG A 87 -16.12 -15.63 20.33
CA ARG A 87 -15.89 -16.23 19.02
C ARG A 87 -16.95 -15.80 18.01
N LEU A 88 -16.51 -15.30 16.86
CA LEU A 88 -17.39 -15.01 15.73
C LEU A 88 -17.33 -16.19 14.75
N ARG A 89 -18.41 -16.97 14.65
CA ARG A 89 -18.55 -18.03 13.65
C ARG A 89 -19.46 -17.53 12.53
N ASP A 90 -18.96 -17.51 11.30
CA ASP A 90 -19.70 -16.91 10.18
C ASP A 90 -19.41 -17.58 8.83
N ASP A 91 -20.15 -17.17 7.78
CA ASP A 91 -19.81 -17.45 6.39
C ASP A 91 -20.13 -16.26 5.46
N GLU A 92 -19.50 -16.21 4.28
CA GLU A 92 -19.62 -15.07 3.34
C GLU A 92 -21.08 -14.83 2.90
N GLN A 93 -21.93 -15.86 2.87
CA GLN A 93 -23.31 -15.76 2.37
C GLN A 93 -24.29 -15.27 3.43
N SER A 94 -23.91 -15.37 4.71
CA SER A 94 -24.78 -15.03 5.85
C SER A 94 -24.75 -13.54 6.22
N TRP A 95 -23.80 -12.78 5.66
CA TRP A 95 -23.71 -11.33 5.87
C TRP A 95 -24.69 -10.56 4.97
N PRO A 96 -25.15 -9.39 5.43
CA PRO A 96 -26.10 -8.60 4.68
C PRO A 96 -25.45 -7.93 3.46
N GLU A 97 -26.27 -7.42 2.55
CA GLU A 97 -25.80 -6.63 1.41
C GLU A 97 -25.02 -5.38 1.85
N LYS A 98 -24.26 -4.82 0.91
CA LYS A 98 -23.46 -3.61 1.14
C LYS A 98 -24.30 -2.46 1.72
N ASN A 99 -23.71 -1.74 2.67
CA ASN A 99 -24.27 -0.64 3.46
C ASN A 99 -25.25 -1.05 4.57
N ASN A 100 -25.55 -2.34 4.73
CA ASN A 100 -26.46 -2.85 5.77
C ASN A 100 -25.73 -3.54 6.94
N LEU A 101 -24.43 -3.26 7.10
CA LEU A 101 -23.59 -3.81 8.16
C LEU A 101 -22.91 -2.70 8.96
N ASN A 102 -23.10 -2.67 10.27
CA ASN A 102 -22.37 -1.79 11.18
C ASN A 102 -21.50 -2.60 12.15
N LEU A 103 -20.18 -2.35 12.13
CA LEU A 103 -19.18 -3.00 12.96
C LEU A 103 -18.39 -1.97 13.79
N ASP A 104 -18.82 -0.72 13.87
CA ASP A 104 -18.07 0.32 14.58
C ASP A 104 -17.91 -0.04 16.07
N GLY A 105 -16.67 -0.14 16.55
CA GLY A 105 -16.37 -0.58 17.91
C GLY A 105 -16.63 -2.05 18.19
N PHE A 106 -16.95 -2.86 17.17
CA PHE A 106 -17.13 -4.30 17.30
C PHE A 106 -15.79 -4.98 17.64
N ILE A 107 -15.80 -5.84 18.66
CA ILE A 107 -14.62 -6.57 19.15
C ILE A 107 -14.96 -8.05 19.27
N TYR A 108 -14.07 -8.90 18.78
CA TYR A 108 -14.18 -10.35 18.85
C TYR A 108 -12.81 -10.98 19.10
N GLN A 109 -12.73 -12.04 19.92
CA GLN A 109 -11.43 -12.60 20.31
C GLN A 109 -10.90 -13.61 19.29
N LYS A 110 -11.78 -14.38 18.65
CA LYS A 110 -11.44 -15.42 17.68
C LYS A 110 -12.43 -15.49 16.53
N LEU A 111 -11.96 -15.97 15.38
CA LEU A 111 -12.78 -16.35 14.25
C LEU A 111 -13.03 -17.86 14.31
N GLY A 112 -14.29 -18.24 14.49
CA GLY A 112 -14.73 -19.63 14.43
C GLY A 112 -14.81 -20.08 12.98
N THR A 113 -13.96 -21.01 12.58
CA THR A 113 -14.11 -21.76 11.32
C THR A 113 -14.84 -23.06 11.60
N ASP A 114 -15.83 -23.40 10.79
CA ASP A 114 -16.26 -24.80 10.68
C ASP A 114 -15.07 -25.61 10.14
N ASP A 115 -14.83 -26.84 10.64
CA ASP A 115 -13.58 -27.61 10.45
C ASP A 115 -13.21 -27.86 8.97
N ASN A 116 -14.11 -27.55 8.03
CA ASN A 116 -13.92 -27.68 6.58
C ASN A 116 -13.67 -26.35 5.83
N ILE A 117 -13.57 -25.20 6.50
CA ILE A 117 -13.53 -23.87 5.83
C ILE A 117 -12.27 -23.09 6.21
N LYS A 118 -11.11 -23.47 5.62
CA LYS A 118 -9.91 -22.61 5.58
C LYS A 118 -10.17 -21.26 4.87
N VAL A 119 -11.21 -21.19 4.04
CA VAL A 119 -11.53 -20.04 3.15
C VAL A 119 -11.89 -18.75 3.91
N LEU A 120 -12.32 -18.85 5.17
CA LEU A 120 -12.77 -17.70 5.96
C LEU A 120 -11.65 -16.99 6.73
N LYS A 121 -10.43 -17.55 6.78
CA LYS A 121 -9.26 -16.84 7.32
C LYS A 121 -8.53 -16.00 6.27
N ASP A 122 -8.86 -16.19 4.99
CA ASP A 122 -8.25 -15.44 3.90
C ASP A 122 -8.51 -13.94 4.04
N ALA A 123 -7.44 -13.15 3.95
CA ALA A 123 -7.48 -11.70 4.04
C ALA A 123 -8.43 -11.11 3.01
N LYS A 124 -8.47 -11.65 1.79
CA LYS A 124 -9.32 -11.13 0.71
C LYS A 124 -10.81 -11.25 1.03
N THR A 125 -11.24 -12.39 1.57
CA THR A 125 -12.63 -12.62 1.99
C THR A 125 -13.01 -11.66 3.11
N ARG A 126 -12.15 -11.52 4.13
CA ARG A 126 -12.41 -10.62 5.25
C ARG A 126 -12.39 -9.14 4.86
N LEU A 127 -11.58 -8.75 3.89
CA LEU A 127 -11.62 -7.40 3.32
C LEU A 127 -12.93 -7.11 2.60
N LYS A 128 -13.50 -8.08 1.88
CA LYS A 128 -14.84 -7.91 1.29
C LYS A 128 -15.88 -7.67 2.38
N TRP A 129 -15.83 -8.47 3.46
CA TRP A 129 -16.73 -8.33 4.61
C TRP A 129 -16.62 -6.94 5.26
N LEU A 130 -15.41 -6.45 5.57
CA LEU A 130 -15.21 -5.10 6.10
C LEU A 130 -15.75 -4.00 5.16
N ARG A 131 -15.69 -4.23 3.84
CA ARG A 131 -16.19 -3.28 2.82
C ARG A 131 -17.70 -3.35 2.58
N LEU A 132 -18.42 -4.22 3.30
CA LEU A 132 -19.88 -4.16 3.39
C LEU A 132 -20.35 -2.99 4.25
N GLN A 133 -19.49 -2.44 5.12
CA GLN A 133 -19.83 -1.28 5.93
C GLN A 133 -20.11 -0.04 5.06
N PRO A 134 -21.06 0.82 5.45
CA PRO A 134 -21.35 2.05 4.72
C PRO A 134 -20.20 3.06 4.80
N GLU A 135 -19.47 3.04 5.92
CA GLU A 135 -18.34 3.93 6.19
C GLU A 135 -17.06 3.14 6.50
N PHE A 136 -15.92 3.80 6.30
CA PHE A 136 -14.62 3.24 6.62
C PHE A 136 -14.25 3.55 8.08
N PHE A 137 -14.05 2.48 8.87
CA PHE A 137 -13.60 2.53 10.25
C PHE A 137 -12.21 1.89 10.39
N PRO A 138 -11.14 2.64 10.73
CA PRO A 138 -9.79 2.08 10.90
C PRO A 138 -9.75 0.94 11.94
N GLN A 139 -10.51 1.08 13.02
CA GLN A 139 -10.54 0.13 14.13
C GLN A 139 -10.98 -1.27 13.70
N THR A 140 -11.90 -1.41 12.74
CA THR A 140 -12.38 -2.73 12.31
C THR A 140 -11.32 -3.52 11.56
N TYR A 141 -10.43 -2.82 10.84
CA TYR A 141 -9.24 -3.40 10.19
C TYR A 141 -8.19 -3.81 11.23
N GLU A 142 -7.94 -2.95 12.23
CA GLU A 142 -6.97 -3.22 13.29
C GLU A 142 -7.39 -4.41 14.17
N GLN A 143 -8.67 -4.46 14.56
CA GLN A 143 -9.26 -5.58 15.29
C GLN A 143 -9.07 -6.89 14.53
N LEU A 144 -9.39 -6.92 13.24
CA LEU A 144 -9.24 -8.11 12.41
C LEU A 144 -7.77 -8.53 12.29
N ALA A 145 -6.86 -7.57 12.04
CA ALA A 145 -5.44 -7.85 11.94
C ALA A 145 -4.87 -8.42 13.25
N GLU A 146 -5.29 -7.89 14.40
CA GLU A 146 -4.87 -8.40 15.70
C GLU A 146 -5.35 -9.84 15.92
N VAL A 147 -6.60 -10.14 15.59
CA VAL A 147 -7.17 -11.49 15.70
C VAL A 147 -6.44 -12.47 14.78
N LEU A 148 -6.23 -12.13 13.51
CA LEU A 148 -5.50 -12.98 12.56
C LEU A 148 -4.06 -13.26 13.02
N LYS A 149 -3.37 -12.24 13.55
CA LYS A 149 -2.02 -12.39 14.12
C LYS A 149 -2.02 -13.35 15.32
N LYS A 150 -2.98 -13.21 16.25
CA LYS A 150 -3.14 -14.11 17.41
C LYS A 150 -3.49 -15.54 17.02
N GLU A 151 -4.18 -15.72 15.89
CA GLU A 151 -4.51 -17.05 15.34
C GLU A 151 -3.38 -17.69 14.52
N GLY A 152 -2.23 -17.02 14.40
CA GLY A 152 -1.05 -17.57 13.72
C GLY A 152 -0.97 -17.25 12.22
N ASP A 153 -1.75 -16.28 11.72
CA ASP A 153 -1.68 -15.80 10.33
C ASP A 153 -1.21 -14.32 10.27
N PRO A 154 0.08 -14.06 10.55
CA PRO A 154 0.63 -12.70 10.52
C PRO A 154 0.68 -12.11 9.11
N ASP A 155 0.72 -12.94 8.07
CA ASP A 155 0.74 -12.49 6.68
C ASP A 155 -0.64 -11.93 6.28
N ALA A 156 -1.72 -12.63 6.60
CA ALA A 156 -3.08 -12.12 6.40
C ALA A 156 -3.31 -10.84 7.20
N ALA A 157 -2.90 -10.79 8.47
CA ALA A 157 -2.97 -9.58 9.30
C ALA A 157 -2.25 -8.39 8.64
N THR A 158 -1.06 -8.64 8.09
CA THR A 158 -0.29 -7.65 7.36
C THR A 158 -1.02 -7.15 6.12
N GLU A 159 -1.66 -8.05 5.35
CA GLU A 159 -2.46 -7.65 4.19
C GLU A 159 -3.65 -6.76 4.58
N ILE A 160 -4.35 -7.08 5.67
CA ILE A 160 -5.44 -6.24 6.19
C ILE A 160 -4.95 -4.82 6.47
N LEU A 161 -3.82 -4.67 7.16
CA LEU A 161 -3.27 -3.35 7.49
C LEU A 161 -2.78 -2.57 6.26
N ILE A 162 -2.20 -3.24 5.26
CA ILE A 162 -1.86 -2.59 3.98
C ILE A 162 -3.13 -2.06 3.31
N HIS A 163 -4.21 -2.85 3.34
CA HIS A 163 -5.49 -2.45 2.77
C HIS A 163 -6.19 -1.33 3.55
N LYS A 164 -6.02 -1.27 4.88
CA LYS A 164 -6.42 -0.14 5.72
C LYS A 164 -5.82 1.16 5.18
N GLU A 165 -4.50 1.20 4.96
CA GLU A 165 -3.81 2.39 4.45
C GLU A 165 -4.24 2.78 3.01
N ARG A 166 -4.57 1.79 2.18
CA ARG A 166 -5.11 2.02 0.82
C ARG A 166 -6.51 2.61 0.85
N ASP A 167 -7.36 2.15 1.77
CA ASP A 167 -8.75 2.58 1.87
C ASP A 167 -8.87 3.94 2.58
N ILE A 168 -7.84 4.39 3.33
CA ILE A 168 -7.68 5.76 3.83
C ILE A 168 -7.37 6.75 2.69
N ARG A 169 -6.61 6.32 1.67
CA ARG A 169 -6.05 7.18 0.61
C ARG A 169 -7.06 8.13 -0.05
N PRO A 170 -8.31 7.76 -0.37
CA PRO A 170 -9.28 8.67 -0.98
C PRO A 170 -9.55 9.93 -0.16
N LYS A 171 -9.44 9.86 1.18
CA LYS A 171 -9.66 10.97 2.12
C LYS A 171 -8.47 11.95 2.20
N LEU A 172 -7.31 11.59 1.65
CA LEU A 172 -6.09 12.41 1.72
C LEU A 172 -6.08 13.55 0.67
N ASN A 173 -5.30 14.60 0.95
CA ASN A 173 -5.02 15.68 -0.01
C ASN A 173 -4.11 15.17 -1.16
N ARG A 174 -3.91 15.98 -2.22
CA ARG A 174 -3.16 15.55 -3.42
C ARG A 174 -1.70 15.15 -3.13
N LEU A 175 -1.01 15.91 -2.29
CA LEU A 175 0.39 15.64 -1.94
C LEU A 175 0.52 14.37 -1.08
N SER A 176 -0.32 14.24 -0.06
CA SER A 176 -0.39 13.05 0.79
C SER A 176 -0.82 11.81 0.01
N LYS A 177 -1.68 11.93 -1.02
CA LYS A 177 -2.01 10.84 -1.94
C LYS A 177 -0.80 10.37 -2.74
N PHE A 178 0.00 11.31 -3.27
CA PHE A 178 1.23 10.99 -3.97
C PHE A 178 2.21 10.27 -3.04
N TRP A 179 2.45 10.80 -1.84
CA TRP A 179 3.35 10.18 -0.87
C TRP A 179 2.86 8.82 -0.39
N ASN A 180 1.57 8.68 -0.10
CA ASN A 180 0.94 7.41 0.30
C ASN A 180 1.05 6.37 -0.85
N ARG A 181 0.91 6.78 -2.12
CA ARG A 181 1.12 5.88 -3.27
C ARG A 181 2.58 5.46 -3.38
N PHE A 182 3.50 6.39 -3.20
CA PHE A 182 4.93 6.12 -3.21
C PHE A 182 5.27 5.02 -2.18
N LEU A 183 4.82 5.18 -0.92
CA LEU A 183 5.05 4.20 0.14
C LEU A 183 4.39 2.83 -0.11
N ASP A 184 3.21 2.78 -0.72
CA ASP A 184 2.54 1.52 -1.09
C ASP A 184 3.37 0.72 -2.11
N ILE A 185 3.92 1.42 -3.11
CA ILE A 185 4.70 0.83 -4.20
C ILE A 185 6.06 0.37 -3.69
N THR A 186 6.78 1.24 -2.95
CA THR A 186 8.18 0.99 -2.57
C THR A 186 8.29 0.00 -1.42
N ILE A 187 7.47 0.16 -0.37
CA ILE A 187 7.64 -0.57 0.89
C ILE A 187 6.34 -1.16 1.45
N ALA A 188 5.23 -1.06 0.72
CA ALA A 188 3.90 -1.40 1.21
C ALA A 188 3.64 -0.81 2.61
N TYR A 189 3.92 0.49 2.79
CA TYR A 189 3.81 1.21 4.08
C TYR A 189 4.71 0.70 5.22
N GLY A 190 5.79 -0.01 4.89
CA GLY A 190 6.73 -0.57 5.87
C GLY A 190 6.40 -2.01 6.28
N TYR A 191 5.27 -2.55 5.81
CA TYR A 191 4.84 -3.90 6.14
C TYR A 191 5.59 -5.00 5.39
N LYS A 192 6.13 -4.73 4.19
CA LYS A 192 6.86 -5.71 3.36
C LYS A 192 8.28 -5.20 3.01
N PRO A 193 9.29 -5.34 3.90
CA PRO A 193 10.65 -4.82 3.67
C PRO A 193 11.35 -5.44 2.46
N THR A 194 10.96 -6.65 2.04
CA THR A 194 11.48 -7.32 0.84
C THR A 194 11.26 -6.50 -0.44
N LYS A 195 10.20 -5.70 -0.52
CA LYS A 195 9.98 -4.80 -1.66
C LYS A 195 11.06 -3.73 -1.76
N ALA A 196 11.56 -3.22 -0.64
CA ALA A 196 12.63 -2.21 -0.63
C ALA A 196 13.91 -2.77 -1.27
N LEU A 197 14.23 -4.04 -0.99
CA LEU A 197 15.35 -4.74 -1.61
C LEU A 197 15.17 -4.87 -3.13
N VAL A 198 13.99 -5.31 -3.59
CA VAL A 198 13.70 -5.43 -5.03
C VAL A 198 13.84 -4.08 -5.73
N TRP A 199 13.27 -3.01 -5.16
CA TRP A 199 13.41 -1.66 -5.72
C TRP A 199 14.86 -1.18 -5.72
N SER A 200 15.62 -1.45 -4.65
CA SER A 200 17.05 -1.13 -4.59
C SER A 200 17.82 -1.83 -5.71
N SER A 201 17.59 -3.13 -5.91
CA SER A 201 18.20 -3.88 -7.02
C SER A 201 17.83 -3.33 -8.40
N ILE A 202 16.58 -2.89 -8.58
CA ILE A 202 16.14 -2.24 -9.83
C ILE A 202 16.88 -0.91 -10.03
N PHE A 203 16.94 -0.04 -9.03
CA PHE A 203 17.65 1.24 -9.14
C PHE A 203 19.15 1.05 -9.38
N ILE A 204 19.80 0.15 -8.66
CA ILE A 204 21.22 -0.22 -8.89
C ILE A 204 21.41 -0.75 -10.31
N SER A 205 20.51 -1.60 -10.81
CA SER A 205 20.62 -2.11 -12.18
C SER A 205 20.45 -1.00 -13.22
N ILE A 206 19.50 -0.08 -13.03
CA ILE A 206 19.33 1.08 -13.91
C ILE A 206 20.59 1.97 -13.86
N GLY A 207 21.13 2.18 -12.67
CA GLY A 207 22.32 3.00 -12.47
C GLY A 207 23.53 2.41 -13.17
N TRP A 208 23.78 1.11 -12.97
CA TRP A 208 24.77 0.36 -13.73
C TRP A 208 24.64 0.63 -15.22
N ASN A 209 23.46 0.40 -15.82
CA ASN A 209 23.28 0.56 -17.26
C ASN A 209 23.55 2.00 -17.72
N LEU A 210 23.02 3.01 -17.02
CA LEU A 210 23.22 4.41 -17.38
C LEU A 210 24.66 4.88 -17.20
N PHE A 211 25.35 4.42 -16.15
CA PHE A 211 26.74 4.75 -15.89
C PHE A 211 27.69 4.03 -16.85
N ALA A 212 27.40 2.79 -17.23
CA ALA A 212 28.12 2.08 -18.29
C ALA A 212 27.99 2.84 -19.62
N LEU A 213 26.77 3.17 -20.07
CA LEU A 213 26.55 3.94 -21.29
C LEU A 213 27.26 5.31 -21.28
N GLY A 214 27.31 5.96 -20.12
CA GLY A 214 28.04 7.21 -19.95
C GLY A 214 29.57 7.06 -20.03
N TYR A 215 30.09 5.87 -19.73
CA TYR A 215 31.52 5.56 -19.71
C TYR A 215 32.03 4.81 -20.95
N ASP A 216 31.16 4.18 -21.75
CA ASP A 216 31.55 3.31 -22.87
C ASP A 216 32.54 3.98 -23.87
N ASN A 217 32.45 5.29 -24.04
CA ASN A 217 33.32 6.06 -24.93
C ASN A 217 34.58 6.65 -24.27
N CYS A 218 34.82 6.35 -22.98
CA CYS A 218 35.95 6.85 -22.20
C CYS A 218 37.24 6.06 -22.41
N SER A 219 37.16 4.82 -22.91
CA SER A 219 38.32 3.93 -23.13
C SER A 219 39.38 4.52 -24.07
N ASN A 220 38.97 5.31 -25.07
CA ASN A 220 39.89 5.88 -26.06
C ASN A 220 40.50 7.23 -25.64
N SER A 221 39.77 8.03 -24.84
CA SER A 221 40.24 9.32 -24.35
C SER A 221 39.21 9.93 -23.39
N ILE A 222 39.62 10.22 -22.15
CA ILE A 222 38.79 10.89 -21.14
C ILE A 222 38.45 12.34 -21.55
N SER A 223 39.26 13.00 -22.39
CA SER A 223 38.97 14.34 -22.89
C SER A 223 37.92 14.36 -24.02
N ASN A 224 37.51 13.20 -24.55
CA ASN A 224 36.49 13.11 -25.58
C ASN A 224 35.13 13.62 -25.06
N ASN A 225 34.43 14.43 -25.87
CA ASN A 225 33.08 14.91 -25.54
C ASN A 225 32.06 13.75 -25.42
N LYS A 226 32.33 12.59 -26.02
CA LYS A 226 31.48 11.39 -25.88
C LYS A 226 31.63 10.68 -24.53
N CYS A 227 32.76 10.86 -23.83
CA CYS A 227 32.97 10.30 -22.50
C CYS A 227 32.28 11.17 -21.46
N LEU A 228 31.15 10.74 -20.90
CA LEU A 228 30.34 11.60 -20.02
C LEU A 228 30.92 11.75 -18.62
N PHE A 229 31.93 10.95 -18.26
CA PHE A 229 32.59 11.04 -16.96
C PHE A 229 33.86 11.91 -17.02
N SER A 230 34.21 12.44 -15.86
CA SER A 230 35.46 13.16 -15.63
C SER A 230 36.01 12.77 -14.25
N PRO A 231 37.34 12.74 -14.11
CA PRO A 231 37.99 12.72 -12.81
C PRO A 231 37.51 13.90 -11.94
N ALA A 232 37.26 13.63 -10.66
CA ALA A 232 36.74 14.61 -9.70
C ALA A 232 37.55 14.71 -8.39
N SER A 233 38.38 13.71 -8.07
CA SER A 233 39.30 13.76 -6.93
C SER A 233 40.30 14.91 -7.06
N GLU A 234 40.74 15.45 -5.91
CA GLU A 234 41.83 16.43 -5.81
C GLU A 234 43.20 15.82 -6.17
N ILE A 235 43.31 14.49 -6.07
CA ILE A 235 44.49 13.75 -6.54
C ILE A 235 44.53 13.86 -8.06
N SER A 236 45.62 14.42 -8.58
CA SER A 236 45.81 14.57 -10.03
C SER A 236 45.66 13.20 -10.69
N PRO A 237 44.74 13.03 -11.65
CA PRO A 237 44.65 11.79 -12.39
C PRO A 237 45.84 11.63 -13.34
N TYR A 238 46.78 12.58 -13.42
CA TYR A 238 47.92 12.53 -14.33
C TYR A 238 49.24 12.67 -13.58
N THR A 239 50.24 11.88 -13.99
CA THR A 239 51.63 12.06 -13.58
C THR A 239 52.23 13.29 -14.28
N GLU A 240 53.05 14.07 -13.56
CA GLU A 240 53.68 15.30 -14.08
C GLU A 240 54.90 15.05 -15.00
N GLU A 241 55.19 13.79 -15.34
CA GLU A 241 56.43 13.41 -16.00
C GLU A 241 56.33 13.40 -17.54
N THR A 242 56.96 14.41 -18.17
CA THR A 242 57.31 14.54 -19.60
C THR A 242 56.21 14.37 -20.65
N ASN A 243 55.69 15.50 -21.18
CA ASN A 243 54.96 15.70 -22.46
C ASN A 243 53.78 14.77 -22.85
N ASN A 244 53.55 13.67 -22.12
CA ASN A 244 52.52 12.68 -22.32
C ASN A 244 51.82 12.48 -20.97
N LYS A 245 50.67 13.14 -20.79
CA LYS A 245 49.83 12.96 -19.60
C LYS A 245 49.30 11.52 -19.58
N THR A 246 49.88 10.67 -18.73
CA THR A 246 49.39 9.31 -18.47
C THR A 246 48.60 9.29 -17.18
N ILE A 247 47.61 8.40 -17.07
CA ILE A 247 46.78 8.32 -15.87
C ILE A 247 47.63 7.78 -14.71
N ASP A 248 47.61 8.45 -13.56
CA ASP A 248 48.32 8.00 -12.35
C ASP A 248 47.85 6.59 -11.94
N ILE A 249 48.80 5.72 -11.60
CA ILE A 249 48.55 4.32 -11.19
C ILE A 249 47.67 4.27 -9.93
N ASP A 250 47.75 5.29 -9.08
CA ASP A 250 46.96 5.37 -7.86
C ASP A 250 45.52 5.85 -8.12
N TYR A 251 45.18 6.26 -9.35
CA TYR A 251 43.83 6.67 -9.73
C TYR A 251 42.99 5.44 -10.12
N PRO A 252 41.92 5.10 -9.36
CA PRO A 252 41.16 3.89 -9.61
C PRO A 252 40.45 3.94 -10.96
N GLU A 253 40.54 2.84 -11.72
CA GLU A 253 39.73 2.68 -12.93
C GLU A 253 38.24 2.76 -12.59
N PHE A 254 37.47 3.34 -13.52
CA PHE A 254 36.03 3.43 -13.34
C PHE A 254 35.39 2.06 -13.46
N ASN A 255 34.68 1.65 -12.41
CA ASN A 255 33.84 0.48 -12.42
C ASN A 255 32.39 0.92 -12.27
N PHE A 256 31.62 0.87 -13.35
CA PHE A 256 30.21 1.29 -13.38
C PHE A 256 29.32 0.55 -12.39
N TRP A 257 29.65 -0.71 -12.03
CA TRP A 257 28.87 -1.55 -11.13
C TRP A 257 29.09 -1.11 -9.69
N LEU A 258 30.37 -1.00 -9.31
CA LEU A 258 30.77 -0.51 -8.00
C LEU A 258 30.34 0.94 -7.81
N TYR A 259 30.47 1.79 -8.84
CA TYR A 259 30.00 3.17 -8.79
C TYR A 259 28.48 3.26 -8.55
N SER A 260 27.68 2.39 -9.19
CA SER A 260 26.23 2.37 -8.94
C SER A 260 25.89 1.93 -7.51
N LEU A 261 26.63 0.99 -6.95
CA LEU A 261 26.47 0.56 -5.55
C LEU A 261 26.91 1.64 -4.55
N ASP A 262 28.10 2.18 -4.76
CA ASP A 262 28.76 3.20 -3.91
C ASP A 262 27.89 4.47 -3.80
N THR A 263 27.34 4.91 -4.92
CA THR A 263 26.44 6.08 -4.94
C THR A 263 25.03 5.78 -4.41
N PHE A 264 24.61 4.51 -4.35
CA PHE A 264 23.29 4.13 -3.87
C PHE A 264 23.26 3.81 -2.37
N ILE A 265 24.30 3.15 -1.85
CA ILE A 265 24.34 2.65 -0.47
C ILE A 265 25.21 3.61 0.35
N PRO A 266 24.62 4.55 1.11
CA PRO A 266 25.39 5.65 1.71
C PRO A 266 26.36 5.21 2.82
N ILE A 267 26.20 3.99 3.32
CA ILE A 267 26.96 3.43 4.44
C ILE A 267 28.25 2.76 3.94
N VAL A 268 28.35 2.48 2.63
CA VAL A 268 29.50 1.79 2.04
C VAL A 268 30.29 2.79 1.22
N ASP A 269 31.60 2.83 1.43
CA ASP A 269 32.54 3.62 0.61
C ASP A 269 33.43 2.68 -0.20
N LEU A 270 33.11 2.53 -1.49
CA LEU A 270 33.91 1.74 -2.45
C LEU A 270 34.92 2.61 -3.21
N HIS A 271 35.07 3.87 -2.81
CA HIS A 271 36.00 4.84 -3.41
C HIS A 271 35.78 5.07 -4.92
N GLN A 272 34.60 4.82 -5.46
CA GLN A 272 34.27 5.11 -6.86
C GLN A 272 33.62 6.49 -7.00
N GLN A 273 32.71 6.84 -6.07
CA GLN A 273 31.95 8.09 -6.07
C GLN A 273 32.81 9.33 -5.80
N THR A 274 33.93 9.16 -5.08
CA THR A 274 34.88 10.22 -4.75
C THR A 274 35.78 10.58 -5.94
N TYR A 275 36.05 9.60 -6.81
CA TYR A 275 36.98 9.77 -7.92
C TYR A 275 36.24 10.13 -9.21
N TRP A 276 35.12 9.50 -9.51
CA TRP A 276 34.46 9.67 -10.80
C TRP A 276 33.19 10.50 -10.71
N LEU A 277 32.93 11.32 -11.72
CA LEU A 277 31.77 12.19 -11.70
C LEU A 277 31.22 12.48 -13.10
N PRO A 278 29.90 12.37 -13.33
CA PRO A 278 29.27 12.78 -14.57
C PRO A 278 29.49 14.27 -14.84
N ASN A 279 30.01 14.58 -16.02
CA ASN A 279 30.30 15.93 -16.47
C ASN A 279 29.10 16.52 -17.25
N SER A 280 28.49 17.56 -16.68
CA SER A 280 27.29 18.18 -17.24
C SER A 280 27.48 18.89 -18.59
N GLN A 281 28.72 19.14 -19.00
CA GLN A 281 29.05 19.84 -20.24
C GLN A 281 29.35 18.89 -21.40
N LYS A 282 29.44 17.59 -21.13
CA LYS A 282 29.77 16.57 -22.13
C LYS A 282 28.53 15.87 -22.69
N GLY A 283 28.74 15.20 -23.82
CA GLY A 283 27.72 14.43 -24.51
C GLY A 283 26.95 15.23 -25.57
N GLU A 284 26.11 14.49 -26.28
CA GLU A 284 25.22 15.03 -27.30
C GLU A 284 24.01 15.73 -26.67
N GLU A 285 23.39 16.64 -27.42
CA GLU A 285 22.17 17.31 -26.99
C GLU A 285 20.95 16.44 -27.27
N ILE A 286 20.23 16.10 -26.21
CA ILE A 286 18.99 15.34 -26.25
C ILE A 286 17.82 16.34 -26.18
N PRO A 287 16.91 16.34 -27.17
CA PRO A 287 15.72 17.19 -27.12
C PRO A 287 14.72 16.64 -26.10
N LEU A 288 14.41 17.43 -25.06
CA LEU A 288 13.24 17.21 -24.21
C LEU A 288 12.06 18.06 -24.71
N ILE A 289 10.88 17.80 -24.17
CA ILE A 289 9.61 18.44 -24.57
C ILE A 289 9.68 19.97 -24.61
N LEU A 290 10.45 20.59 -23.71
CA LEU A 290 10.51 22.06 -23.56
C LEU A 290 11.90 22.68 -23.85
N PHE A 291 12.98 21.90 -23.88
CA PHE A 291 14.35 22.40 -24.04
C PHE A 291 15.32 21.28 -24.42
N LYS A 292 16.50 21.63 -24.95
CA LYS A 292 17.58 20.66 -25.22
C LYS A 292 18.52 20.55 -24.03
N VAL A 293 18.98 19.33 -23.73
CA VAL A 293 19.87 19.05 -22.59
C VAL A 293 20.99 18.13 -23.02
N LYS A 294 22.22 18.42 -22.60
CA LYS A 294 23.35 17.52 -22.82
C LYS A 294 23.19 16.20 -22.05
N ALA A 295 23.55 15.09 -22.67
CA ALA A 295 23.47 13.76 -22.06
C ALA A 295 24.21 13.69 -20.71
N GLY A 296 25.39 14.31 -20.59
CA GLY A 296 26.12 14.35 -19.32
C GLY A 296 25.39 15.11 -18.21
N ARG A 297 24.58 16.12 -18.56
CA ARG A 297 23.72 16.83 -17.59
C ARG A 297 22.54 15.97 -17.14
N LEU A 298 21.94 15.21 -18.04
CA LEU A 298 20.89 14.24 -17.67
C LEU A 298 21.45 13.15 -16.75
N LEU A 299 22.64 12.63 -17.04
CA LEU A 299 23.30 11.63 -16.21
C LEU A 299 23.62 12.18 -14.81
N ARG A 300 24.00 13.46 -14.71
CA ARG A 300 24.20 14.17 -13.43
C ARG A 300 22.90 14.28 -12.62
N TRP A 301 21.78 14.63 -13.25
CA TRP A 301 20.49 14.69 -12.57
C TRP A 301 20.04 13.30 -12.11
N TYR A 302 20.24 12.28 -12.95
CA TYR A 302 19.98 10.90 -12.57
C TYR A 302 20.82 10.50 -11.36
N LEU A 303 22.12 10.83 -11.31
CA LEU A 303 22.98 10.55 -10.16
C LEU A 303 22.39 11.11 -8.85
N TRP A 304 21.88 12.35 -8.85
CA TRP A 304 21.24 12.90 -7.66
C TRP A 304 19.97 12.15 -7.26
N VAL A 305 19.14 11.79 -8.23
CA VAL A 305 17.95 10.95 -7.98
C VAL A 305 18.37 9.60 -7.40
N HIS A 306 19.39 8.96 -7.97
CA HIS A 306 19.93 7.68 -7.54
C HIS A 306 20.42 7.72 -6.09
N ILE A 307 21.16 8.76 -5.71
CA ILE A 307 21.62 8.99 -4.32
C ILE A 307 20.44 9.20 -3.37
N ILE A 308 19.47 10.06 -3.73
CA ILE A 308 18.30 10.33 -2.89
C ILE A 308 17.49 9.05 -2.64
N PHE A 309 17.24 8.27 -3.69
CA PHE A 309 16.58 6.97 -3.55
C PHE A 309 17.40 5.98 -2.73
N GLY A 310 18.73 6.02 -2.88
CA GLY A 310 19.68 5.30 -2.05
C GLY A 310 19.48 5.56 -0.56
N TRP A 311 19.47 6.83 -0.15
CA TRP A 311 19.19 7.22 1.24
C TRP A 311 17.81 6.76 1.74
N ILE A 312 16.77 6.97 0.94
CA ILE A 312 15.39 6.60 1.30
C ILE A 312 15.27 5.09 1.46
N LEU A 313 15.62 4.33 0.42
CA LEU A 313 15.45 2.89 0.40
C LEU A 313 16.38 2.22 1.40
N THR A 314 17.62 2.70 1.55
CA THR A 314 18.58 2.15 2.52
C THR A 314 18.09 2.30 3.96
N SER A 315 17.51 3.44 4.30
CA SER A 315 16.93 3.66 5.63
C SER A 315 15.74 2.73 5.89
N LEU A 316 14.93 2.47 4.86
CA LEU A 316 13.68 1.72 5.00
C LEU A 316 13.88 0.22 5.25
N TRP A 317 14.80 -0.46 4.53
CA TRP A 317 15.08 -1.87 4.85
C TRP A 317 15.81 -2.00 6.19
N VAL A 318 16.72 -1.09 6.56
CA VAL A 318 17.33 -1.08 7.91
C VAL A 318 16.26 -0.97 9.00
N ALA A 319 15.29 -0.06 8.84
CA ALA A 319 14.16 0.07 9.76
C ALA A 319 13.26 -1.19 9.77
N GLY A 320 13.05 -1.81 8.60
CA GLY A 320 12.26 -3.03 8.47
C GLY A 320 12.92 -4.26 9.11
N PHE A 321 14.24 -4.42 8.98
CA PHE A 321 15.01 -5.53 9.55
C PHE A 321 15.29 -5.37 11.04
N SER A 322 15.47 -4.13 11.52
CA SER A 322 15.65 -3.85 12.96
C SER A 322 14.37 -4.05 13.78
N GLY A 323 13.21 -4.22 13.15
CA GLY A 323 11.94 -4.42 13.85
C GLY A 323 11.38 -3.15 14.51
N LEU A 324 12.05 -2.00 14.39
CA LEU A 324 11.63 -0.70 14.94
C LEU A 324 10.24 -0.24 14.46
N VAL A 325 9.80 -0.71 13.29
CA VAL A 325 8.50 -0.37 12.68
C VAL A 325 7.37 -1.31 13.15
N ARG A 326 7.69 -2.37 13.90
CA ARG A 326 6.70 -3.38 14.35
C ARG A 326 6.25 -3.20 15.81
N GLY A 327 6.64 -2.09 16.44
CA GLY A 327 6.31 -1.74 17.83
C GLY A 327 4.90 -1.18 18.00
#